data_AF-A0A0N8GJS9-F1
#
_entry.id   AF-A0A0N8GJS9-F1
#
_cell.length_a   1.000
_cell.length_b   1.000
_cell.length_c   1.000
_cell.angle_alpha   90.00
_cell.angle_beta   90.00
_cell.angle_gamma   90.00
#
_symmetry.space_group_name_H-M   'P 1'
#
loop_
_entity.id
_entity.type
_entity.pdbx_description
1 polymer ?
#
loop_
_entity_poly.entity_id
_entity_poly.type
_entity_poly.pdbx_seq_one_letter_code
_entity_poly.pdbx_strand_id
1 'polypeptide(L)'
;MSLPALLSHLRLPVIGSPLFIISNPELVIAQCKAGIVGSFPTLNARPSGMLDEWLHRITEELAAHDRDNPDRPAAPFACNLIVHRSNPRLEEDAMVLAKWKVPLVITSLGAIEDINKGVHDWGGIVLHDIINQRFAHKAIEKGADGLIAVAAGAGGHAGAQSPFALMQELREWFDGPIALSGAIAHGRSILAAQAMGADLAYIGSPWIATPEANAIDAYKQAIVEGAAADIVYSNLFTGVHGNYLKSSIERAGLDPDHLPESDPTTMDFAKATGSEAKAWKDIWGSGQGIGAVKEVEPVAVRVARLEAQYAEARRELALKAGL
;
A
#
# COMPACT_ATOMS: atom_id res chain seq x y z
N MET A 1 7.52 19.61 -7.61
CA MET A 1 7.64 18.98 -8.95
C MET A 1 6.28 18.46 -9.35
N SER A 2 5.97 18.41 -10.65
CA SER A 2 4.75 17.73 -11.12
C SER A 2 4.82 16.22 -10.88
N LEU A 3 3.66 15.60 -10.66
CA LEU A 3 3.50 14.14 -10.66
C LEU A 3 4.17 13.52 -11.93
N PRO A 4 4.99 12.45 -11.80
CA PRO A 4 5.68 11.85 -12.95
C PRO A 4 4.71 11.33 -14.01
N ALA A 5 5.14 11.35 -15.28
CA ALA A 5 4.31 10.91 -16.42
C ALA A 5 3.81 9.45 -16.32
N LEU A 6 4.54 8.60 -15.58
CA LEU A 6 4.14 7.24 -15.23
C LEU A 6 2.79 7.19 -14.46
N LEU A 7 2.46 8.26 -13.73
CA LEU A 7 1.34 8.33 -12.78
C LEU A 7 0.27 9.36 -13.21
N SER A 8 0.46 10.09 -14.31
CA SER A 8 -0.46 11.13 -14.79
C SER A 8 -1.65 10.61 -15.61
N HIS A 9 -1.67 9.33 -15.97
CA HIS A 9 -2.68 8.73 -16.87
C HIS A 9 -3.53 7.63 -16.21
N LEU A 10 -3.59 7.63 -14.87
CA LEU A 10 -4.44 6.70 -14.11
C LEU A 10 -5.93 7.08 -14.24
N ARG A 11 -6.81 6.08 -14.25
CA ARG A 11 -8.27 6.26 -14.21
C ARG A 11 -8.72 6.92 -12.90
N LEU A 12 -8.05 6.57 -11.80
CA LEU A 12 -8.13 7.27 -10.52
C LEU A 12 -6.72 7.50 -9.96
N PRO A 13 -6.50 8.62 -9.23
CA PRO A 13 -5.23 8.91 -8.58
C PRO A 13 -5.03 8.00 -7.36
N VAL A 14 -4.79 6.70 -7.62
CA VAL A 14 -4.79 5.62 -6.65
C VAL A 14 -3.64 4.66 -6.89
N ILE A 15 -2.94 4.33 -5.80
CA ILE A 15 -2.10 3.14 -5.68
C ILE A 15 -2.82 2.14 -4.78
N GLY A 16 -2.99 0.91 -5.26
CA GLY A 16 -3.33 -0.23 -4.41
C GLY A 16 -2.08 -0.66 -3.63
N SER A 17 -2.10 -0.48 -2.31
CA SER A 17 -0.92 -0.65 -1.46
C SER A 17 -0.40 -2.09 -1.46
N PRO A 18 0.91 -2.30 -1.23
CA PRO A 18 1.55 -3.61 -1.28
C PRO A 18 1.23 -4.38 0.01
N LEU A 19 0.21 -5.24 -0.03
CA LEU A 19 -0.23 -6.01 1.14
C LEU A 19 0.62 -7.29 1.30
N PHE A 20 1.30 -7.43 2.44
CA PHE A 20 2.02 -8.67 2.77
C PHE A 20 1.09 -9.88 2.77
N ILE A 21 1.55 -10.98 2.19
CA ILE A 21 0.82 -12.22 1.81
C ILE A 21 -0.46 -12.08 0.96
N ILE A 22 -1.08 -10.90 0.82
CA ILE A 22 -2.36 -10.71 0.11
C ILE A 22 -2.16 -10.21 -1.34
N SER A 23 -1.20 -9.32 -1.57
CA SER A 23 -0.85 -8.84 -2.91
C SER A 23 -0.01 -9.88 -3.66
N ASN A 24 -0.69 -10.68 -4.48
CA ASN A 24 -0.10 -11.63 -5.43
C ASN A 24 -0.45 -11.18 -6.87
N PRO A 25 0.09 -11.80 -7.94
CA PRO A 25 -0.08 -11.32 -9.31
C PRO A 25 -1.54 -11.09 -9.74
N GLU A 26 -2.49 -11.95 -9.33
CA GLU A 26 -3.92 -11.76 -9.63
C GLU A 26 -4.44 -10.37 -9.22
N LEU A 27 -4.20 -9.96 -7.97
CA LEU A 27 -4.64 -8.67 -7.44
C LEU A 27 -3.92 -7.50 -8.14
N VAL A 28 -2.62 -7.62 -8.34
CA VAL A 28 -1.80 -6.59 -9.02
C VAL A 28 -2.26 -6.38 -10.45
N ILE A 29 -2.44 -7.46 -11.20
CA ILE A 29 -2.86 -7.44 -12.60
C ILE A 29 -4.30 -6.91 -12.72
N ALA A 30 -5.21 -7.30 -11.82
CA ALA A 30 -6.58 -6.78 -11.77
C ALA A 30 -6.63 -5.27 -11.45
N GLN A 31 -5.79 -4.78 -10.54
CA GLN A 31 -5.65 -3.34 -10.24
C GLN A 31 -5.17 -2.57 -11.47
N CYS A 32 -4.10 -3.04 -12.12
CA CYS A 32 -3.52 -2.43 -13.32
C CYS A 32 -4.52 -2.37 -14.48
N LYS A 33 -5.18 -3.49 -14.81
CA LYS A 33 -6.23 -3.57 -15.86
C LYS A 33 -7.50 -2.78 -15.53
N ALA A 34 -7.75 -2.48 -14.25
CA ALA A 34 -8.85 -1.60 -13.83
C ALA A 34 -8.53 -0.10 -13.96
N GLY A 35 -7.25 0.27 -14.14
CA GLY A 35 -6.77 1.64 -14.35
C GLY A 35 -6.18 2.33 -13.11
N ILE A 36 -5.74 1.58 -12.09
CA ILE A 36 -5.03 2.09 -10.90
C ILE A 36 -3.71 1.35 -10.72
N VAL A 37 -2.72 1.95 -10.04
CA VAL A 37 -1.41 1.29 -9.84
C VAL A 37 -1.60 0.07 -8.95
N GLY A 38 -1.30 -1.13 -9.45
CA GLY A 38 -1.27 -2.35 -8.63
C GLY A 38 0.09 -2.55 -7.98
N SER A 39 0.16 -3.05 -6.74
CA SER A 39 1.47 -3.29 -6.10
C SER A 39 1.54 -4.45 -5.12
N PHE A 40 2.75 -4.98 -4.94
CA PHE A 40 3.06 -6.13 -4.09
C PHE A 40 4.44 -6.04 -3.42
N PRO A 41 4.62 -6.57 -2.19
CA PRO A 41 5.94 -6.79 -1.61
C PRO A 41 6.70 -7.90 -2.34
N THR A 42 7.97 -7.68 -2.67
CA THR A 42 8.83 -8.72 -3.28
C THR A 42 8.93 -9.98 -2.41
N LEU A 43 8.86 -9.79 -1.09
CA LEU A 43 8.85 -10.86 -0.08
C LEU A 43 7.58 -11.74 -0.09
N ASN A 44 6.53 -11.40 -0.85
CA ASN A 44 5.39 -12.30 -1.06
C ASN A 44 5.73 -13.43 -2.04
N ALA A 45 6.56 -13.15 -3.06
CA ALA A 45 6.99 -14.13 -4.03
C ALA A 45 7.97 -15.11 -3.36
N ARG A 46 7.50 -16.30 -2.97
CA ARG A 46 8.30 -17.34 -2.28
C ARG A 46 8.10 -18.69 -3.00
N PRO A 47 9.13 -19.55 -3.16
CA PRO A 47 10.51 -19.42 -2.69
C PRO A 47 11.36 -18.40 -3.49
N SER A 48 12.68 -18.38 -3.30
CA SER A 48 13.61 -17.66 -4.20
C SER A 48 13.38 -18.06 -5.67
N GLY A 49 13.66 -17.13 -6.60
CA GLY A 49 13.33 -17.26 -8.03
C GLY A 49 11.88 -16.88 -8.41
N MET A 50 10.90 -17.12 -7.52
CA MET A 50 9.47 -16.85 -7.77
C MET A 50 9.16 -15.38 -8.15
N LEU A 51 9.99 -14.42 -7.73
CA LEU A 51 9.85 -13.01 -8.11
C LEU A 51 10.03 -12.78 -9.61
N ASP A 52 10.91 -13.55 -10.25
CA ASP A 52 11.17 -13.47 -11.69
C ASP A 52 9.98 -13.99 -12.49
N GLU A 53 9.38 -15.10 -12.05
CA GLU A 53 8.15 -15.68 -12.61
C GLU A 53 6.95 -14.72 -12.46
N TRP A 54 6.82 -14.07 -11.30
CA TRP A 54 5.76 -13.08 -11.06
C TRP A 54 5.89 -11.87 -11.97
N LEU A 55 7.09 -11.31 -12.11
CA LEU A 55 7.34 -10.15 -12.97
C LEU A 55 7.17 -10.50 -14.45
N HIS A 56 7.58 -11.70 -14.88
CA HIS A 56 7.31 -12.22 -16.22
C HIS A 56 5.80 -12.27 -16.49
N ARG A 57 5.01 -12.91 -15.61
CA ARG A 57 3.56 -13.02 -15.76
C ARG A 57 2.88 -11.65 -15.78
N ILE A 58 3.21 -10.76 -14.84
CA ILE A 58 2.64 -9.41 -14.77
C ILE A 58 2.95 -8.65 -16.07
N THR A 59 4.20 -8.67 -16.52
CA THR A 59 4.62 -7.96 -17.75
C THR A 59 3.89 -8.50 -18.99
N GLU A 60 3.76 -9.82 -19.16
CA GLU A 60 3.04 -10.38 -20.30
C GLU A 60 1.53 -10.15 -20.26
N GLU A 61 0.88 -10.28 -19.10
CA GLU A 61 -0.56 -10.07 -18.97
C GLU A 61 -0.99 -8.62 -19.15
N LEU A 62 -0.15 -7.66 -18.77
CA LEU A 62 -0.41 -6.23 -19.02
C LEU A 62 -0.09 -5.89 -20.49
N ALA A 63 1.04 -6.36 -21.04
CA ALA A 63 1.34 -6.18 -22.46
C ALA A 63 0.32 -6.85 -23.39
N ALA A 64 -0.38 -7.91 -22.94
CA ALA A 64 -1.54 -8.46 -23.63
C ALA A 64 -2.76 -7.53 -23.54
N HIS A 65 -3.09 -7.06 -22.34
CA HIS A 65 -4.19 -6.10 -22.15
C HIS A 65 -4.04 -4.85 -23.01
N ASP A 66 -2.83 -4.29 -23.09
CA ASP A 66 -2.55 -3.06 -23.85
C ASP A 66 -2.71 -3.24 -25.36
N ARG A 67 -2.38 -4.42 -25.90
CA ARG A 67 -2.63 -4.77 -27.32
C ARG A 67 -4.12 -4.91 -27.61
N ASP A 68 -4.86 -5.49 -26.67
CA ASP A 68 -6.30 -5.75 -26.82
C ASP A 68 -7.17 -4.51 -26.48
N ASN A 69 -6.61 -3.52 -25.77
CA ASN A 69 -7.31 -2.33 -25.25
C ASN A 69 -6.50 -1.03 -25.50
N PRO A 70 -6.10 -0.71 -26.75
CA PRO A 70 -5.16 0.38 -27.03
C PRO A 70 -5.66 1.78 -26.62
N ASP A 71 -6.98 2.00 -26.58
CA ASP A 71 -7.59 3.25 -26.11
C ASP A 71 -7.61 3.40 -24.58
N ARG A 72 -7.34 2.31 -23.84
CA ARG A 72 -7.31 2.29 -22.37
C ARG A 72 -6.33 1.22 -21.83
N PRO A 73 -5.01 1.40 -22.04
CA PRO A 73 -3.99 0.49 -21.52
C PRO A 73 -4.02 0.38 -19.99
N ALA A 74 -3.32 -0.62 -19.47
CA ALA A 74 -3.14 -0.83 -18.05
C ALA A 74 -2.43 0.33 -17.36
N ALA A 75 -2.81 0.61 -16.12
CA ALA A 75 -1.95 1.37 -15.21
C ALA A 75 -0.68 0.55 -14.88
N PRO A 76 0.45 1.20 -14.55
CA PRO A 76 1.69 0.51 -14.22
C PRO A 76 1.57 -0.25 -12.89
N PHE A 77 2.43 -1.26 -12.72
CA PHE A 77 2.59 -1.96 -11.44
C PHE A 77 3.77 -1.40 -10.63
N ALA A 78 3.79 -1.69 -9.34
CA ALA A 78 4.89 -1.35 -8.44
C ALA A 78 5.31 -2.52 -7.54
N CYS A 79 6.59 -2.55 -7.17
CA CYS A 79 7.15 -3.55 -6.27
C CYS A 79 7.65 -2.90 -4.98
N ASN A 80 7.21 -3.41 -3.82
CA ASN A 80 7.69 -2.97 -2.52
C ASN A 80 8.91 -3.79 -2.07
N LEU A 81 9.99 -3.08 -1.75
CA LEU A 81 11.27 -3.62 -1.33
C LEU A 81 11.59 -3.13 0.08
N ILE A 82 11.69 -4.07 1.03
CA ILE A 82 12.02 -3.76 2.42
C ILE A 82 13.54 -3.54 2.54
N VAL A 83 13.94 -2.28 2.59
CA VAL A 83 15.33 -1.80 2.57
C VAL A 83 15.93 -1.75 3.99
N HIS A 84 15.77 -2.84 4.74
CA HIS A 84 16.37 -3.02 6.07
C HIS A 84 17.45 -4.11 6.05
N ARG A 85 18.55 -3.89 6.78
CA ARG A 85 19.75 -4.76 6.86
C ARG A 85 19.51 -6.22 7.27
N SER A 86 18.32 -6.55 7.79
CA SER A 86 17.94 -7.92 8.15
C SER A 86 17.08 -8.62 7.09
N ASN A 87 16.86 -8.01 5.92
CA ASN A 87 16.22 -8.65 4.78
C ASN A 87 17.30 -9.41 3.97
N PRO A 88 17.36 -10.76 4.04
CA PRO A 88 18.39 -11.54 3.35
C PRO A 88 18.20 -11.57 1.83
N ARG A 89 17.05 -11.11 1.32
CA ARG A 89 16.71 -11.08 -0.11
C ARG A 89 16.89 -9.71 -0.75
N LEU A 90 17.31 -8.68 -0.01
CA LEU A 90 17.35 -7.30 -0.51
C LEU A 90 18.14 -7.16 -1.82
N GLU A 91 19.33 -7.77 -1.91
CA GLU A 91 20.18 -7.73 -3.10
C GLU A 91 19.65 -8.61 -4.25
N GLU A 92 19.21 -9.84 -3.96
CA GLU A 92 18.57 -10.75 -4.93
C GLU A 92 17.33 -10.11 -5.57
N ASP A 93 16.41 -9.60 -4.75
CA ASP A 93 15.18 -8.96 -5.21
C ASP A 93 15.51 -7.70 -6.02
N ALA A 94 16.45 -6.86 -5.58
CA ALA A 94 16.84 -5.64 -6.31
C ALA A 94 17.45 -5.95 -7.69
N MET A 95 18.29 -6.98 -7.81
CA MET A 95 18.81 -7.44 -9.11
C MET A 95 17.70 -7.91 -10.05
N VAL A 96 16.67 -8.57 -9.51
CA VAL A 96 15.50 -8.99 -10.29
C VAL A 96 14.62 -7.79 -10.70
N LEU A 97 14.40 -6.81 -9.81
CA LEU A 97 13.72 -5.55 -10.18
C LEU A 97 14.46 -4.79 -11.30
N ALA A 98 15.80 -4.79 -11.27
CA ALA A 98 16.64 -4.17 -12.29
C ALA A 98 16.55 -4.90 -13.64
N LYS A 99 16.55 -6.24 -13.64
CA LYS A 99 16.36 -7.08 -14.84
C LYS A 99 15.05 -6.75 -15.56
N TRP A 100 13.96 -6.60 -14.81
CA TRP A 100 12.64 -6.28 -15.34
C TRP A 100 12.37 -4.78 -15.53
N LYS A 101 13.32 -3.91 -15.14
CA LYS A 101 13.21 -2.45 -15.16
C LYS A 101 11.90 -1.94 -14.53
N VAL A 102 11.58 -2.43 -13.34
CA VAL A 102 10.31 -2.15 -12.67
C VAL A 102 10.10 -0.62 -12.55
N PRO A 103 8.97 -0.07 -13.04
CA PRO A 103 8.87 1.36 -13.32
C PRO A 103 8.63 2.20 -12.05
N LEU A 104 8.02 1.61 -11.02
CA LEU A 104 7.85 2.21 -9.70
C LEU A 104 8.28 1.21 -8.62
N VAL A 105 9.29 1.59 -7.84
CA VAL A 105 9.69 0.84 -6.65
C VAL A 105 9.20 1.58 -5.40
N ILE A 106 8.63 0.83 -4.46
CA ILE A 106 8.22 1.36 -3.17
C ILE A 106 9.24 0.87 -2.13
N THR A 107 9.81 1.76 -1.33
CA THR A 107 10.80 1.38 -0.30
C THR A 107 10.26 1.65 1.11
N SER A 108 10.63 0.82 2.09
CA SER A 108 10.14 0.95 3.46
C SER A 108 11.12 0.45 4.54
N LEU A 109 10.89 0.86 5.80
CA LEU A 109 11.65 0.56 7.03
C LEU A 109 13.12 1.04 7.11
N GLY A 110 13.71 1.53 6.02
CA GLY A 110 15.05 2.12 5.99
C GLY A 110 15.24 3.00 4.76
N ALA A 111 16.38 3.66 4.62
CA ALA A 111 16.69 4.45 3.41
C ALA A 111 18.13 4.14 2.97
N ILE A 112 18.29 3.59 1.76
CA ILE A 112 19.57 3.14 1.20
C ILE A 112 19.76 3.84 -0.14
N GLU A 113 20.80 4.67 -0.22
CA GLU A 113 21.09 5.55 -1.36
C GLU A 113 21.35 4.76 -2.65
N ASP A 114 22.10 3.66 -2.56
CA ASP A 114 22.45 2.80 -3.69
C ASP A 114 21.23 2.08 -4.31
N ILE A 115 20.19 1.80 -3.52
CA ILE A 115 18.93 1.23 -4.02
C ILE A 115 18.21 2.26 -4.88
N ASN A 116 18.08 3.50 -4.39
CA ASN A 116 17.37 4.56 -5.11
C ASN A 116 18.10 4.92 -6.41
N LYS A 117 19.42 5.09 -6.33
CA LYS A 117 20.28 5.29 -7.50
C LYS A 117 20.16 4.14 -8.50
N GLY A 118 20.18 2.89 -8.03
CA GLY A 118 20.01 1.72 -8.89
C GLY A 118 18.70 1.76 -9.67
N VAL A 119 17.59 2.13 -9.02
CA VAL A 119 16.28 2.31 -9.68
C VAL A 119 16.32 3.41 -10.75
N HIS A 120 17.01 4.52 -10.47
CA HIS A 120 17.21 5.61 -11.42
C HIS A 120 18.08 5.20 -12.63
N ASP A 121 19.08 4.33 -12.44
CA ASP A 121 19.95 3.85 -13.54
C ASP A 121 19.18 3.06 -14.62
N TRP A 122 18.00 2.51 -14.32
CA TRP A 122 17.09 1.92 -15.33
C TRP A 122 15.89 2.80 -15.72
N GLY A 123 15.77 4.00 -15.15
CA GLY A 123 14.68 4.94 -15.42
C GLY A 123 13.39 4.67 -14.65
N GLY A 124 13.43 3.87 -13.58
CA GLY A 124 12.33 3.76 -12.63
C GLY A 124 12.29 4.96 -11.67
N ILE A 125 11.22 5.07 -10.88
CA ILE A 125 11.09 6.04 -9.78
C ILE A 125 10.90 5.33 -8.43
N VAL A 126 11.26 6.01 -7.34
CA VAL A 126 11.09 5.52 -5.96
C VAL A 126 10.11 6.38 -5.17
N LEU A 127 9.12 5.73 -4.55
CA LEU A 127 8.30 6.31 -3.48
C LEU A 127 8.65 5.64 -2.14
N HIS A 128 8.76 6.42 -1.06
CA HIS A 128 9.17 5.90 0.25
C HIS A 128 8.06 5.97 1.31
N ASP A 129 7.77 4.85 1.99
CA ASP A 129 6.79 4.77 3.09
C ASP A 129 7.30 5.51 4.34
N ILE A 130 6.60 6.58 4.76
CA ILE A 130 6.95 7.39 5.94
C ILE A 130 5.78 7.55 6.91
N ILE A 131 6.11 7.78 8.19
CA ILE A 131 5.13 7.96 9.27
C ILE A 131 5.32 9.28 10.07
N ASN A 132 6.28 10.13 9.68
CA ASN A 132 6.58 11.45 10.26
C ASN A 132 7.63 12.21 9.42
N GLN A 133 7.82 13.51 9.71
CA GLN A 133 8.79 14.38 9.04
C GLN A 133 10.24 13.87 9.08
N ARG A 134 10.68 13.24 10.17
CA ARG A 134 12.07 12.77 10.30
C ARG A 134 12.38 11.69 9.27
N PHE A 135 11.44 10.78 9.01
CA PHE A 135 11.60 9.77 7.95
C PHE A 135 11.41 10.38 6.55
N ALA A 136 10.49 11.33 6.39
CA ALA A 136 10.29 12.06 5.13
C ALA A 136 11.55 12.79 4.66
N HIS A 137 12.17 13.62 5.51
CA HIS A 137 13.44 14.27 5.19
C HIS A 137 14.54 13.24 4.87
N LYS A 138 14.63 12.14 5.64
CA LYS A 138 15.67 11.10 5.42
C LYS A 138 15.50 10.36 4.10
N ALA A 139 14.28 10.16 3.63
CA ALA A 139 13.98 9.56 2.33
C ALA A 139 14.44 10.46 1.17
N ILE A 140 14.10 11.74 1.22
CA ILE A 140 14.48 12.72 0.18
C ILE A 140 16.01 12.99 0.21
N GLU A 141 16.63 13.06 1.40
CA GLU A 141 18.10 13.12 1.56
C GLU A 141 18.84 11.87 1.01
N LYS A 142 18.10 10.77 0.78
CA LYS A 142 18.62 9.53 0.18
C LYS A 142 18.12 9.32 -1.26
N GLY A 143 17.51 10.35 -1.88
CA GLY A 143 17.14 10.33 -3.29
C GLY A 143 15.85 9.57 -3.62
N ALA A 144 14.90 9.42 -2.69
CA ALA A 144 13.54 9.02 -3.08
C ALA A 144 12.86 10.17 -3.86
N ASP A 145 12.19 9.86 -4.97
CA ASP A 145 11.51 10.86 -5.81
C ASP A 145 10.26 11.44 -5.13
N GLY A 146 9.59 10.62 -4.31
CA GLY A 146 8.35 10.97 -3.63
C GLY A 146 8.10 10.17 -2.34
N LEU A 147 6.99 10.49 -1.67
CA LEU A 147 6.66 10.00 -0.34
C LEU A 147 5.31 9.30 -0.32
N ILE A 148 5.21 8.23 0.46
CA ILE A 148 3.95 7.61 0.84
C ILE A 148 3.70 7.92 2.31
N ALA A 149 2.78 8.83 2.59
CA ALA A 149 2.45 9.28 3.93
C ALA A 149 1.50 8.28 4.61
N VAL A 150 2.04 7.36 5.43
CA VAL A 150 1.28 6.32 6.11
C VAL A 150 0.71 6.83 7.44
N ALA A 151 -0.35 7.64 7.34
CA ALA A 151 -0.99 8.30 8.48
C ALA A 151 -1.88 7.36 9.33
N ALA A 152 -2.46 7.92 10.39
CA ALA A 152 -3.39 7.25 11.29
C ALA A 152 -4.52 6.51 10.54
N GLY A 153 -4.83 5.30 11.02
CA GLY A 153 -5.87 4.44 10.44
C GLY A 153 -5.48 3.71 9.16
N ALA A 154 -4.20 3.74 8.73
CA ALA A 154 -3.68 2.80 7.73
C ALA A 154 -3.58 1.38 8.30
N GLY A 155 -3.66 0.35 7.45
CA GLY A 155 -3.65 -1.07 7.86
C GLY A 155 -2.25 -1.66 7.94
N GLY A 156 -2.01 -2.57 8.90
CA GLY A 156 -0.65 -3.00 9.21
C GLY A 156 0.13 -1.85 9.86
N HIS A 157 1.45 -1.78 9.65
CA HIS A 157 2.31 -0.75 10.25
C HIS A 157 1.87 0.66 9.82
N ALA A 158 1.62 1.53 10.80
CA ALA A 158 1.04 2.85 10.56
C ALA A 158 1.51 3.90 11.57
N GLY A 159 1.64 5.15 11.11
CA GLY A 159 1.87 6.29 12.00
C GLY A 159 0.64 6.62 12.83
N ALA A 160 0.86 7.15 14.04
CA ALA A 160 -0.21 7.66 14.90
C ALA A 160 -0.65 9.11 14.53
N GLN A 161 0.07 9.77 13.60
CA GLN A 161 -0.17 11.16 13.24
C GLN A 161 -1.41 11.30 12.33
N SER A 162 -2.26 12.30 12.62
CA SER A 162 -3.44 12.62 11.80
C SER A 162 -3.03 12.93 10.35
N PRO A 163 -3.76 12.44 9.33
CA PRO A 163 -3.47 12.74 7.92
C PRO A 163 -3.48 14.25 7.63
N PHE A 164 -4.37 15.01 8.28
CA PHE A 164 -4.40 16.47 8.16
C PHE A 164 -3.09 17.12 8.62
N ALA A 165 -2.58 16.73 9.80
CA ALA A 165 -1.34 17.31 10.34
C ALA A 165 -0.12 16.91 9.50
N LEU A 166 0.02 15.60 9.22
CA LEU A 166 1.14 15.06 8.45
C LEU A 166 1.21 15.69 7.05
N MET A 167 0.08 15.86 6.36
CA MET A 167 0.06 16.46 5.02
C MET A 167 0.38 17.95 5.00
N GLN A 168 -0.07 18.74 5.98
CA GLN A 168 0.28 20.17 6.03
C GLN A 168 1.79 20.34 6.28
N GLU A 169 2.33 19.70 7.31
CA GLU A 169 3.76 19.74 7.63
C GLU A 169 4.65 19.26 6.46
N LEU A 170 4.22 18.22 5.71
CA LEU A 170 4.94 17.78 4.50
C LEU A 170 4.93 18.85 3.40
N ARG A 171 3.78 19.51 3.18
CA ARG A 171 3.63 20.54 2.14
C ARG A 171 4.21 21.91 2.51
N GLU A 172 4.72 22.10 3.73
CA GLU A 172 5.56 23.26 4.07
C GLU A 172 6.93 23.24 3.38
N TRP A 173 7.44 22.07 2.99
CA TRP A 173 8.79 21.92 2.44
C TRP A 173 8.93 20.96 1.23
N PHE A 174 7.94 20.10 0.97
CA PHE A 174 8.03 19.09 -0.09
C PHE A 174 7.01 19.31 -1.21
N ASP A 175 7.47 19.87 -2.33
CA ASP A 175 6.71 20.02 -3.58
C ASP A 175 6.64 18.72 -4.42
N GLY A 176 7.29 17.63 -4.03
CA GLY A 176 7.34 16.39 -4.83
C GLY A 176 6.08 15.52 -4.69
N PRO A 177 6.02 14.35 -5.36
CA PRO A 177 4.85 13.50 -5.35
C PRO A 177 4.55 12.91 -3.97
N ILE A 178 3.33 13.07 -3.48
CA ILE A 178 2.86 12.45 -2.23
C ILE A 178 1.65 11.54 -2.49
N ALA A 179 1.75 10.28 -2.06
CA ALA A 179 0.62 9.37 -1.93
C ALA A 179 0.20 9.27 -0.46
N LEU A 180 -1.05 9.64 -0.11
CA LEU A 180 -1.53 9.56 1.27
C LEU A 180 -2.19 8.22 1.56
N SER A 181 -1.81 7.56 2.65
CA SER A 181 -2.55 6.46 3.27
C SER A 181 -3.14 6.87 4.62
N GLY A 182 -4.12 6.10 5.11
CA GLY A 182 -4.85 6.38 6.35
C GLY A 182 -6.37 6.38 6.13
N ALA A 183 -7.04 5.29 6.53
CA ALA A 183 -8.50 5.12 6.47
C ALA A 183 -9.20 5.38 5.11
N ILE A 184 -8.47 5.42 3.99
CA ILE A 184 -9.05 5.64 2.65
C ILE A 184 -9.73 4.36 2.14
N ALA A 185 -11.04 4.43 1.89
CA ALA A 185 -11.84 3.31 1.38
C ALA A 185 -13.04 3.70 0.48
N HIS A 186 -13.19 4.98 0.13
CA HIS A 186 -14.34 5.53 -0.58
C HIS A 186 -13.90 6.67 -1.52
N GLY A 187 -14.61 6.92 -2.63
CA GLY A 187 -14.23 7.96 -3.59
C GLY A 187 -14.16 9.38 -3.00
N ARG A 188 -15.01 9.66 -2.00
CA ARG A 188 -14.93 10.89 -1.17
C ARG A 188 -13.60 11.01 -0.40
N SER A 189 -13.03 9.89 0.07
CA SER A 189 -11.74 9.85 0.76
C SER A 189 -10.56 10.08 -0.19
N ILE A 190 -10.67 9.61 -1.45
CA ILE A 190 -9.67 9.91 -2.50
C ILE A 190 -9.63 11.42 -2.77
N LEU A 191 -10.80 12.06 -2.94
CA LEU A 191 -10.88 13.51 -3.10
C LEU A 191 -10.36 14.27 -1.86
N ALA A 192 -10.65 13.78 -0.65
CA ALA A 192 -10.16 14.38 0.58
C ALA A 192 -8.63 14.32 0.69
N ALA A 193 -7.99 13.23 0.24
CA ALA A 193 -6.53 13.13 0.15
C ALA A 193 -5.95 14.22 -0.76
N GLN A 194 -6.56 14.43 -1.93
CA GLN A 194 -6.13 15.48 -2.86
C GLN A 194 -6.42 16.89 -2.35
N ALA A 195 -7.53 17.10 -1.63
CA ALA A 195 -7.83 18.38 -0.97
C ALA A 195 -6.88 18.71 0.19
N MET A 196 -6.28 17.69 0.83
CA MET A 196 -5.16 17.85 1.77
C MET A 196 -3.80 18.05 1.06
N GLY A 197 -3.77 18.08 -0.28
CA GLY A 197 -2.58 18.31 -1.08
C GLY A 197 -1.78 17.06 -1.44
N ALA A 198 -2.33 15.84 -1.28
CA ALA A 198 -1.69 14.64 -1.84
C ALA A 198 -1.94 14.54 -3.35
N ASP A 199 -1.00 14.01 -4.12
CA ASP A 199 -1.21 13.74 -5.55
C ASP A 199 -2.08 12.49 -5.74
N LEU A 200 -1.87 11.48 -4.87
CA LEU A 200 -2.45 10.14 -4.96
C LEU A 200 -3.02 9.68 -3.61
N ALA A 201 -3.96 8.74 -3.67
CA ALA A 201 -4.43 7.96 -2.53
C ALA A 201 -3.77 6.56 -2.51
N TYR A 202 -3.33 6.10 -1.34
CA TYR A 202 -2.66 4.81 -1.13
C TYR A 202 -3.59 3.90 -0.31
N ILE A 203 -4.36 3.07 -1.02
CA ILE A 203 -5.49 2.31 -0.47
C ILE A 203 -5.06 0.88 -0.15
N GLY A 204 -5.36 0.40 1.06
CA GLY A 204 -5.00 -0.95 1.52
C GLY A 204 -6.20 -1.84 1.82
N SER A 205 -6.75 -1.74 3.04
CA SER A 205 -7.74 -2.70 3.60
C SER A 205 -8.85 -3.15 2.64
N PRO A 206 -9.49 -2.27 1.83
CA PRO A 206 -10.53 -2.69 0.91
C PRO A 206 -10.09 -3.82 -0.02
N TRP A 207 -8.88 -3.77 -0.57
CA TRP A 207 -8.41 -4.76 -1.56
C TRP A 207 -8.32 -6.19 -1.01
N ILE A 208 -8.32 -6.39 0.31
CA ILE A 208 -8.42 -7.72 0.92
C ILE A 208 -9.79 -8.35 0.59
N ALA A 209 -10.86 -7.57 0.60
CA ALA A 209 -12.22 -7.98 0.27
C ALA A 209 -12.49 -7.94 -1.25
N THR A 210 -11.68 -8.64 -2.04
CA THR A 210 -11.94 -8.94 -3.46
C THR A 210 -11.63 -10.41 -3.76
N PRO A 211 -12.22 -11.04 -4.81
CA PRO A 211 -11.87 -12.42 -5.18
C PRO A 211 -10.38 -12.58 -5.56
N GLU A 212 -9.78 -11.59 -6.23
CA GLU A 212 -8.40 -11.61 -6.74
C GLU A 212 -7.32 -11.55 -5.63
N ALA A 213 -7.71 -11.11 -4.43
CA ALA A 213 -6.81 -11.03 -3.28
C ALA A 213 -6.47 -12.41 -2.70
N ASN A 214 -5.19 -12.65 -2.36
CA ASN A 214 -4.72 -13.88 -1.73
C ASN A 214 -5.02 -13.92 -0.22
N ALA A 215 -6.29 -13.72 0.14
CA ALA A 215 -6.84 -13.85 1.48
C ALA A 215 -7.77 -15.07 1.54
N ILE A 216 -7.92 -15.67 2.73
CA ILE A 216 -8.99 -16.65 2.97
C ILE A 216 -10.33 -15.94 3.18
N ASP A 217 -11.44 -16.58 2.82
CA ASP A 217 -12.75 -15.91 2.76
C ASP A 217 -13.20 -15.32 4.11
N ALA A 218 -12.85 -15.96 5.23
CA ALA A 218 -13.12 -15.44 6.57
C ALA A 218 -12.42 -14.07 6.83
N TYR A 219 -11.28 -13.80 6.18
CA TYR A 219 -10.61 -12.49 6.23
C TYR A 219 -11.32 -11.49 5.31
N LYS A 220 -11.67 -11.91 4.08
CA LYS A 220 -12.46 -11.08 3.15
C LYS A 220 -13.77 -10.62 3.78
N GLN A 221 -14.43 -11.51 4.52
CA GLN A 221 -15.69 -11.26 5.21
C GLN A 221 -15.51 -10.39 6.47
N ALA A 222 -14.48 -10.61 7.29
CA ALA A 222 -14.21 -9.75 8.46
C ALA A 222 -13.90 -8.29 8.09
N ILE A 223 -13.43 -8.02 6.85
CA ILE A 223 -13.27 -6.67 6.29
C ILE A 223 -14.62 -6.04 5.89
N VAL A 224 -15.62 -6.85 5.53
CA VAL A 224 -16.99 -6.41 5.17
C VAL A 224 -17.85 -6.16 6.41
N GLU A 225 -17.70 -7.01 7.43
CA GLU A 225 -18.46 -6.97 8.68
C GLU A 225 -17.91 -5.93 9.67
N GLY A 226 -16.60 -5.70 9.68
CA GLY A 226 -15.93 -4.81 10.63
C GLY A 226 -16.07 -3.31 10.34
N ALA A 227 -15.99 -2.52 11.40
CA ALA A 227 -15.95 -1.05 11.39
C ALA A 227 -14.63 -0.53 11.99
N ALA A 228 -14.48 0.79 12.08
CA ALA A 228 -13.29 1.43 12.66
C ALA A 228 -13.06 1.07 14.16
N ALA A 229 -14.12 0.68 14.88
CA ALA A 229 -14.05 0.24 16.28
C ALA A 229 -13.47 -1.17 16.44
N ASP A 230 -13.48 -1.98 15.37
CA ASP A 230 -12.97 -3.35 15.36
C ASP A 230 -11.49 -3.41 14.94
N ILE A 231 -10.80 -2.27 15.00
CA ILE A 231 -9.39 -2.12 14.64
C ILE A 231 -8.56 -1.78 15.88
N VAL A 232 -7.68 -2.70 16.25
CA VAL A 232 -6.77 -2.59 17.40
C VAL A 232 -5.39 -2.12 16.93
N TYR A 233 -4.89 -1.04 17.52
CA TYR A 233 -3.54 -0.52 17.28
C TYR A 233 -2.58 -1.08 18.34
N SER A 234 -1.64 -1.94 17.93
CA SER A 234 -0.73 -2.64 18.86
C SER A 234 0.63 -2.89 18.23
N ASN A 235 1.68 -3.04 19.04
CA ASN A 235 3.01 -3.50 18.58
C ASN A 235 3.19 -5.03 18.72
N LEU A 236 2.44 -5.68 19.62
CA LEU A 236 1.82 -7.01 19.41
C LEU A 236 2.76 -8.10 18.87
N PHE A 237 2.45 -8.57 17.66
CA PHE A 237 2.98 -9.82 16.95
C PHE A 237 5.48 -10.02 15.29
N THR A 238 6.39 -9.12 14.74
CA THR A 238 6.74 -7.68 14.60
C THR A 238 7.42 -6.91 15.75
N GLY A 239 6.70 -6.13 16.56
CA GLY A 239 7.27 -5.19 17.54
C GLY A 239 7.24 -3.73 17.09
N VAL A 240 6.65 -3.47 15.92
CA VAL A 240 6.33 -2.12 15.40
C VAL A 240 4.81 -1.95 15.44
N HIS A 241 4.32 -0.78 15.88
CA HIS A 241 2.88 -0.54 15.97
C HIS A 241 2.19 -0.67 14.60
N GLY A 242 1.07 -1.39 14.59
CA GLY A 242 0.20 -1.52 13.43
C GLY A 242 -1.26 -1.74 13.82
N ASN A 243 -2.15 -1.60 12.84
CA ASN A 243 -3.58 -1.78 12.98
C ASN A 243 -4.02 -3.18 12.52
N TYR A 244 -4.81 -3.86 13.34
CA TYR A 244 -5.23 -5.26 13.18
C TYR A 244 -6.72 -5.47 13.49
N LEU A 245 -7.37 -6.44 12.85
CA LEU A 245 -8.76 -6.80 13.12
C LEU A 245 -8.92 -7.46 14.50
N LYS A 246 -9.79 -6.88 15.35
CA LYS A 246 -10.20 -7.41 16.65
C LYS A 246 -10.61 -8.89 16.58
N SER A 247 -11.45 -9.25 15.61
CA SER A 247 -11.90 -10.64 15.40
C SER A 247 -10.77 -11.63 15.10
N SER A 248 -9.60 -11.17 14.61
CA SER A 248 -8.44 -12.03 14.39
C SER A 248 -7.64 -12.32 15.66
N ILE A 249 -7.59 -11.33 16.54
CA ILE A 249 -6.95 -11.42 17.85
C ILE A 249 -7.77 -12.36 18.77
N GLU A 250 -9.09 -12.20 18.74
CA GLU A 250 -10.04 -13.06 19.49
C GLU A 250 -9.95 -14.53 19.05
N ARG A 251 -9.91 -14.81 17.74
CA ARG A 251 -9.72 -16.19 17.23
C ARG A 251 -8.34 -16.78 17.52
N ALA A 252 -7.33 -15.94 17.72
CA ALA A 252 -6.01 -16.38 18.19
C ALA A 252 -5.99 -16.70 19.70
N GLY A 253 -7.10 -16.51 20.42
CA GLY A 253 -7.22 -16.77 21.86
C GLY A 253 -6.67 -15.66 22.75
N LEU A 254 -6.57 -14.44 22.22
CA LEU A 254 -6.05 -13.27 22.94
C LEU A 254 -7.18 -12.26 23.24
N ASP A 255 -7.05 -11.53 24.34
CA ASP A 255 -7.94 -10.41 24.66
C ASP A 255 -7.51 -9.16 23.87
N PRO A 256 -8.30 -8.68 22.90
CA PRO A 256 -7.97 -7.51 22.09
C PRO A 256 -7.98 -6.20 22.87
N ASP A 257 -8.68 -6.14 24.00
CA ASP A 257 -8.83 -4.92 24.82
C ASP A 257 -7.75 -4.85 25.93
N HIS A 258 -7.00 -5.94 26.15
CA HIS A 258 -5.93 -6.05 27.16
C HIS A 258 -4.63 -6.69 26.62
N LEU A 259 -4.24 -6.35 25.38
CA LEU A 259 -3.00 -6.84 24.78
C LEU A 259 -1.74 -6.32 25.52
N PRO A 260 -0.73 -7.18 25.80
CA PRO A 260 0.58 -6.73 26.22
C PRO A 260 1.29 -5.83 25.19
N GLU A 261 2.17 -4.96 25.66
CA GLU A 261 3.11 -4.22 24.81
C GLU A 261 4.40 -5.02 24.59
N SER A 262 4.90 -5.05 23.36
CA SER A 262 6.21 -5.62 23.02
C SER A 262 7.35 -4.65 23.31
N ASP A 263 8.48 -5.15 23.83
CA ASP A 263 9.72 -4.38 24.03
C ASP A 263 10.41 -4.09 22.67
N PRO A 264 10.49 -2.83 22.22
CA PRO A 264 11.09 -2.47 20.93
C PRO A 264 12.59 -2.80 20.83
N THR A 265 13.29 -3.01 21.95
CA THR A 265 14.73 -3.35 21.95
C THR A 265 15.00 -4.80 21.58
N THR A 266 13.99 -5.68 21.66
CA THR A 266 14.10 -7.12 21.35
C THR A 266 13.75 -7.49 19.90
N MET A 267 13.55 -6.47 19.04
CA MET A 267 12.97 -6.61 17.71
C MET A 267 13.82 -7.47 16.75
N ASP A 268 13.19 -8.51 16.18
CA ASP A 268 13.77 -9.39 15.17
C ASP A 268 12.82 -9.54 13.97
N PHE A 269 13.14 -8.82 12.89
CA PHE A 269 12.31 -8.80 11.69
C PHE A 269 12.31 -10.13 10.90
N ALA A 270 13.32 -10.99 11.08
CA ALA A 270 13.35 -12.31 10.48
C ALA A 270 12.36 -13.26 11.17
N LYS A 271 12.16 -13.12 12.50
CA LYS A 271 11.05 -13.78 13.21
C LYS A 271 9.69 -13.20 12.82
N ALA A 272 9.60 -11.89 12.62
CA ALA A 272 8.36 -11.20 12.24
C ALA A 272 7.83 -11.54 10.83
N THR A 273 8.70 -12.01 9.93
CA THR A 273 8.34 -12.32 8.53
C THR A 273 8.64 -13.78 8.12
N GLY A 274 9.18 -14.56 9.06
CA GLY A 274 9.47 -15.99 8.95
C GLY A 274 8.27 -16.87 9.27
N SER A 275 8.39 -18.17 8.98
CA SER A 275 7.27 -19.14 9.04
C SER A 275 6.99 -19.75 10.42
N GLU A 276 7.84 -19.51 11.42
CA GLU A 276 7.80 -20.25 12.69
C GLU A 276 6.85 -19.65 13.74
N ALA A 277 6.61 -18.35 13.71
CA ALA A 277 5.77 -17.64 14.67
C ALA A 277 4.27 -17.79 14.34
N LYS A 278 3.74 -19.03 14.45
CA LYS A 278 2.36 -19.42 14.06
C LYS A 278 1.28 -18.37 14.38
N ALA A 279 1.31 -17.77 15.56
CA ALA A 279 0.35 -16.75 16.00
C ALA A 279 0.22 -15.57 15.01
N TRP A 280 1.32 -15.03 14.47
CA TRP A 280 1.29 -13.84 13.61
C TRP A 280 0.76 -14.12 12.19
N LYS A 281 0.55 -15.39 11.81
CA LYS A 281 -0.11 -15.76 10.54
C LYS A 281 -1.63 -15.55 10.60
N ASP A 282 -2.22 -15.78 11.76
CA ASP A 282 -3.67 -15.79 11.94
C ASP A 282 -4.22 -14.43 12.43
N ILE A 283 -3.32 -13.49 12.76
CA ILE A 283 -3.61 -12.07 13.03
C ILE A 283 -3.67 -11.29 11.70
N TRP A 284 -4.67 -10.44 11.54
CA TRP A 284 -5.03 -9.84 10.26
C TRP A 284 -4.90 -8.31 10.26
N GLY A 285 -3.88 -7.78 9.57
CA GLY A 285 -3.59 -6.34 9.50
C GLY A 285 -4.58 -5.55 8.63
N SER A 286 -5.35 -4.65 9.25
CA SER A 286 -6.39 -3.86 8.58
C SER A 286 -6.48 -2.46 9.17
N GLY A 287 -6.76 -1.47 8.32
CA GLY A 287 -6.91 -0.06 8.69
C GLY A 287 -8.37 0.36 8.89
N GLN A 288 -8.58 1.43 9.66
CA GLN A 288 -9.87 1.94 10.17
C GLN A 288 -10.91 2.31 9.08
N GLY A 289 -10.50 2.43 7.82
CA GLY A 289 -11.39 2.74 6.68
C GLY A 289 -12.40 1.63 6.32
N ILE A 290 -12.28 0.41 6.86
CA ILE A 290 -13.13 -0.73 6.47
C ILE A 290 -14.64 -0.51 6.63
N GLY A 291 -15.07 0.42 7.48
CA GLY A 291 -16.49 0.77 7.63
C GLY A 291 -17.18 1.22 6.34
N ALA A 292 -16.43 1.62 5.29
CA ALA A 292 -16.98 1.93 3.96
C ALA A 292 -17.09 0.72 3.00
N VAL A 293 -16.42 -0.40 3.31
CA VAL A 293 -16.51 -1.66 2.53
C VAL A 293 -17.79 -2.39 2.94
N LYS A 294 -18.54 -2.94 1.97
CA LYS A 294 -19.89 -3.51 2.22
C LYS A 294 -20.14 -4.86 1.57
N GLU A 295 -19.22 -5.34 0.74
CA GLU A 295 -19.30 -6.62 0.03
C GLU A 295 -17.91 -7.02 -0.50
N VAL A 296 -17.73 -8.32 -0.75
CA VAL A 296 -16.57 -8.85 -1.48
C VAL A 296 -16.89 -8.73 -2.97
N GLU A 297 -16.25 -7.78 -3.67
CA GLU A 297 -16.49 -7.46 -5.09
C GLU A 297 -15.17 -7.50 -5.89
N PRO A 298 -15.20 -7.82 -7.20
CA PRO A 298 -14.02 -7.72 -8.05
C PRO A 298 -13.39 -6.32 -8.06
N VAL A 299 -12.07 -6.25 -8.21
CA VAL A 299 -11.31 -4.99 -8.27
C VAL A 299 -11.88 -4.04 -9.33
N ALA A 300 -12.23 -4.54 -10.51
CA ALA A 300 -12.80 -3.75 -11.59
C ALA A 300 -14.15 -3.08 -11.21
N VAL A 301 -14.98 -3.78 -10.43
CA VAL A 301 -16.26 -3.25 -9.91
C VAL A 301 -15.99 -2.20 -8.85
N ARG A 302 -15.07 -2.47 -7.91
CA ARG A 302 -14.70 -1.51 -6.86
C ARG A 302 -14.09 -0.23 -7.43
N VAL A 303 -13.20 -0.32 -8.41
CA VAL A 303 -12.60 0.87 -9.05
C VAL A 303 -13.68 1.72 -9.76
N ALA A 304 -14.65 1.09 -10.44
CA ALA A 304 -15.79 1.81 -11.01
C ALA A 304 -16.69 2.46 -9.93
N ARG A 305 -16.88 1.78 -8.79
CA ARG A 305 -17.63 2.31 -7.63
C ARG A 305 -16.91 3.53 -7.01
N LEU A 306 -15.61 3.42 -6.78
CA LEU A 306 -14.76 4.51 -6.29
C LEU A 306 -14.76 5.72 -7.27
N GLU A 307 -14.77 5.47 -8.57
CA GLU A 307 -14.82 6.50 -9.61
C GLU A 307 -16.13 7.27 -9.60
N ALA A 308 -17.27 6.57 -9.55
CA ALA A 308 -18.59 7.20 -9.42
C ALA A 308 -18.69 8.04 -8.14
N GLN A 309 -18.24 7.50 -7.00
CA GLN A 309 -18.20 8.19 -5.70
C GLN A 309 -17.26 9.42 -5.72
N TYR A 310 -16.12 9.35 -6.42
CA TYR A 310 -15.16 10.43 -6.54
C TYR A 310 -15.69 11.55 -7.44
N ALA A 311 -16.31 11.21 -8.57
CA ALA A 311 -16.96 12.17 -9.46
C ALA A 311 -18.16 12.87 -8.77
N GLU A 312 -18.94 12.14 -7.96
CA GLU A 312 -19.98 12.70 -7.11
C GLU A 312 -19.40 13.65 -6.04
N ALA A 313 -18.37 13.21 -5.31
CA ALA A 313 -17.69 14.01 -4.30
C ALA A 313 -17.20 15.35 -4.86
N ARG A 314 -16.65 15.34 -6.09
CA ARG A 314 -16.18 16.57 -6.76
C ARG A 314 -17.31 17.54 -7.08
N ARG A 315 -18.44 17.04 -7.61
CA ARG A 315 -19.63 17.88 -7.89
C ARG A 315 -20.18 18.49 -6.60
N GLU A 316 -20.30 17.69 -5.54
CA GLU A 316 -20.75 18.20 -4.23
C GLU A 316 -19.77 19.21 -3.62
N LEU A 317 -18.46 18.98 -3.72
CA LEU A 317 -17.47 19.87 -3.12
C LEU A 317 -17.46 21.23 -3.84
N ALA A 318 -17.56 21.25 -5.16
CA ALA A 318 -17.68 22.48 -5.94
C ALA A 318 -18.92 23.29 -5.50
N LEU A 319 -20.09 22.65 -5.43
CA LEU A 319 -21.33 23.27 -4.96
C LEU A 319 -21.26 23.80 -3.51
N LYS A 320 -20.52 23.12 -2.63
CA LYS A 320 -20.34 23.54 -1.22
C LYS A 320 -19.29 24.64 -1.05
N ALA A 321 -18.31 24.72 -1.95
CA ALA A 321 -17.23 25.71 -1.93
C ALA A 321 -17.55 26.97 -2.76
N GLY A 322 -18.54 26.92 -3.65
CA GLY A 322 -18.86 28.01 -4.59
C GLY A 322 -17.92 28.06 -5.80
N LEU A 323 -17.49 26.89 -6.29
CA LEU A 323 -16.58 26.71 -7.44
C LEU A 323 -17.34 26.22 -8.70
#